data_AF-A0A067DD70-F1
#
_entry.id   AF-A0A067DD70-F1
#
_cell.length_a   1.000
_cell.length_b   1.000
_cell.length_c   1.000
_cell.angle_alpha   90.00
_cell.angle_beta   90.00
_cell.angle_gamma   90.00
#
_symmetry.space_group_name_H-M   'P 1'
#
loop_
_entity.id
_entity.type
_entity.pdbx_description
1 polymer ?
#
loop_
_entity_poly.entity_id
_entity_poly.type
_entity_poly.pdbx_seq_one_letter_code
_entity_poly.pdbx_strand_id
1 'polypeptide(L)'
;MKHFEDMVLAGKLDEAEKYLSGFTQVHENMLSTKTYFELRRQKFLEALDKHERVKALDILMKDIKAFSTYNEEVFKEASLLLPLENFSC
;
A
#
# COMPACT_ATOMS: atom_id res chain seq x y z
N MET A 1 10.14 -16.69 7.58
CA MET A 1 10.24 -15.32 7.01
C MET A 1 10.67 -15.31 5.55
N LYS A 2 11.63 -16.13 5.10
CA LYS A 2 12.08 -16.17 3.70
C LYS A 2 10.95 -16.22 2.65
N HIS A 3 9.92 -17.03 2.87
CA HIS A 3 8.77 -17.11 1.96
C HIS A 3 8.01 -15.78 1.79
N PHE A 4 7.83 -15.02 2.87
CA PHE A 4 7.18 -13.71 2.81
C PHE A 4 8.06 -12.69 2.07
N GLU A 5 9.36 -12.69 2.38
CA GLU A 5 10.35 -11.87 1.69
C GLU A 5 10.37 -12.15 0.17
N ASP A 6 10.40 -13.42 -0.23
CA ASP A 6 10.37 -13.83 -1.64
C ASP A 6 9.10 -13.32 -2.35
N MET A 7 7.94 -13.35 -1.67
CA MET A 7 6.69 -12.80 -2.24
C MET A 7 6.75 -11.28 -2.42
N VAL A 8 7.27 -10.56 -1.42
CA VAL A 8 7.40 -9.09 -1.48
C VAL A 8 8.39 -8.68 -2.58
N LEU A 9 9.56 -9.34 -2.64
CA LEU A 9 10.58 -9.07 -3.67
C LEU A 9 10.11 -9.41 -5.09
N ALA A 10 9.22 -10.40 -5.23
CA ALA A 10 8.61 -10.73 -6.52
C ALA A 10 7.45 -9.80 -6.92
N GLY A 11 7.12 -8.78 -6.12
CA GLY A 11 5.98 -7.88 -6.38
C GLY A 11 4.60 -8.54 -6.17
N LYS A 12 4.55 -9.71 -5.53
CA LYS A 12 3.31 -10.45 -5.25
C LYS A 12 2.62 -9.92 -3.99
N LEU A 13 2.34 -8.62 -3.98
CA LEU A 13 1.91 -7.89 -2.79
C LEU A 13 0.51 -8.32 -2.29
N ASP A 14 -0.37 -8.79 -3.18
CA ASP A 14 -1.66 -9.37 -2.80
C ASP A 14 -1.51 -10.71 -2.07
N GLU A 15 -0.60 -11.57 -2.56
CA GLU A 15 -0.27 -12.85 -1.91
C GLU A 15 0.41 -12.60 -0.56
N ALA A 16 1.34 -11.63 -0.50
CA ALA A 16 2.01 -11.24 0.73
C ALA A 16 1.03 -10.72 1.80
N GLU A 17 0.07 -9.85 1.42
CA GLU A 17 -0.95 -9.34 2.34
C GLU A 17 -1.90 -10.44 2.83
N LYS A 18 -2.29 -11.37 1.95
CA LYS A 18 -3.10 -12.54 2.31
C LYS A 18 -2.34 -13.51 3.22
N TYR A 19 -1.04 -13.68 3.02
CA TYR A 19 -0.22 -14.49 3.92
C TYR A 19 -0.11 -13.83 5.30
N LEU A 20 0.11 -12.51 5.34
CA LEU A 20 0.20 -11.74 6.58
C LEU A 20 -1.08 -11.81 7.43
N SER A 21 -2.26 -11.86 6.80
CA SER A 21 -3.54 -11.92 7.51
C SER A 21 -3.75 -13.20 8.33
N GLY A 22 -2.96 -14.26 8.06
CA GLY A 22 -2.93 -15.46 8.91
C GLY A 22 -2.24 -15.26 10.25
N PHE A 23 -1.49 -14.16 10.43
CA PHE A 23 -0.69 -13.90 11.63
C PHE A 23 -1.18 -12.70 12.43
N THR A 24 -1.72 -11.67 11.75
CA THR A 24 -2.16 -10.45 12.42
C THR A 24 -3.22 -9.70 11.61
N GLN A 25 -3.98 -8.85 12.28
CA GLN A 25 -4.93 -7.93 11.64
C GLN A 25 -4.36 -6.53 11.47
N VAL A 26 -4.94 -5.76 10.54
CA VAL A 26 -4.49 -4.41 10.16
C VAL A 26 -4.34 -3.48 11.37
N HIS A 27 -5.24 -3.56 12.36
CA HIS A 27 -5.29 -2.63 13.50
C HIS A 27 -4.96 -3.28 14.85
N GLU A 28 -4.34 -4.47 14.84
CA GLU A 28 -4.08 -5.23 16.06
C GLU A 28 -3.02 -4.57 16.95
N ASN A 29 -1.97 -4.02 16.34
CA ASN A 29 -0.93 -3.25 17.02
C ASN A 29 -0.21 -2.34 16.02
N MET A 30 0.64 -1.43 16.53
CA MET A 30 1.32 -0.43 15.71
C MET A 30 2.24 -1.04 14.64
N LEU A 31 2.89 -2.17 14.92
CA LEU A 31 3.75 -2.85 13.95
C LEU A 31 2.91 -3.42 12.80
N SER A 32 1.82 -4.11 13.13
CA SER A 32 0.87 -4.62 12.14
C SER A 32 0.31 -3.51 11.27
N THR A 33 -0.18 -2.42 11.86
CA THR A 33 -0.69 -1.25 11.13
C THR A 33 0.35 -0.71 10.16
N LYS A 34 1.60 -0.53 10.63
CA LYS A 34 2.69 -0.02 9.80
C LYS A 34 3.03 -0.98 8.66
N THR A 35 3.10 -2.28 8.90
CA THR A 35 3.41 -3.28 7.86
C THR A 35 2.33 -3.30 6.77
N TYR A 36 1.05 -3.30 7.14
CA TYR A 36 -0.04 -3.23 6.15
C TYR A 36 -0.02 -1.92 5.36
N PHE A 37 0.26 -0.80 6.04
CA PHE A 37 0.37 0.49 5.38
C PHE A 37 1.47 0.48 4.31
N GLU A 38 2.67 0.00 4.63
CA GLU A 38 3.78 -0.05 3.66
C GLU A 38 3.49 -0.97 2.47
N LEU A 39 2.86 -2.13 2.68
CA LEU A 39 2.46 -3.02 1.58
C LEU A 39 1.48 -2.35 0.62
N ARG A 40 0.45 -1.69 1.15
CA ARG A 40 -0.58 -1.00 0.35
C ARG A 40 -0.02 0.26 -0.33
N ARG A 41 0.88 0.97 0.34
CA ARG A 41 1.62 2.10 -0.22
C ARG A 41 2.48 1.65 -1.41
N GLN A 42 3.18 0.52 -1.29
CA GLN A 42 3.97 -0.03 -2.40
C GLN A 42 3.07 -0.41 -3.59
N LYS A 43 1.92 -1.07 -3.36
CA LYS A 43 0.94 -1.37 -4.43
C LYS A 43 0.47 -0.10 -5.15
N PHE A 44 0.19 0.95 -4.40
CA PHE A 44 -0.22 2.25 -4.94
C PHE A 44 0.87 2.86 -5.83
N LEU A 45 2.12 2.91 -5.34
CA LEU A 45 3.25 3.45 -6.10
C LEU A 45 3.56 2.64 -7.36
N GLU A 46 3.49 1.30 -7.30
CA GLU A 46 3.68 0.45 -8.48
C GLU A 46 2.57 0.66 -9.54
N ALA A 47 1.33 0.90 -9.10
CA ALA A 47 0.24 1.23 -10.02
C ALA A 47 0.46 2.60 -10.68
N LEU A 48 0.96 3.59 -9.93
CA LEU A 48 1.34 4.88 -10.51
C LEU A 48 2.49 4.74 -11.52
N ASP A 49 3.52 3.95 -11.19
CA ASP A 49 4.73 3.74 -12.02
C ASP A 49 4.36 3.11 -13.37
N LYS A 50 3.44 2.14 -13.34
CA LYS A 50 2.89 1.48 -14.53
C LYS A 50 1.83 2.31 -15.27
N HIS A 51 1.61 3.56 -14.85
CA HIS A 51 0.56 4.45 -15.35
C HIS A 51 -0.88 3.87 -15.25
N GLU A 52 -1.11 2.92 -14.35
CA GLU A 52 -2.42 2.30 -14.07
C GLU A 52 -3.28 3.20 -13.16
N ARG A 53 -3.62 4.41 -13.63
CA ARG A 53 -4.26 5.47 -12.80
C ARG A 53 -5.57 5.04 -12.14
N VAL A 54 -6.41 4.28 -12.84
CA VAL A 54 -7.69 3.77 -12.30
C VAL A 54 -7.45 2.83 -11.12
N LYS A 55 -6.43 1.96 -11.22
CA LYS A 55 -6.06 1.04 -10.15
C LYS A 55 -5.40 1.78 -8.98
N ALA A 56 -4.54 2.75 -9.26
CA ALA A 56 -3.95 3.61 -8.23
C ALA A 56 -5.04 4.37 -7.44
N LEU A 57 -6.05 4.90 -8.13
CA LEU A 57 -7.21 5.54 -7.48
C LEU A 57 -8.02 4.55 -6.63
N ASP A 58 -8.22 3.33 -7.12
CA ASP A 58 -8.93 2.28 -6.37
C ASP A 58 -8.20 1.93 -5.06
N ILE A 59 -6.88 1.71 -5.13
CA ILE A 59 -6.02 1.45 -3.97
C ILE A 59 -6.03 2.65 -3.01
N LEU A 60 -5.91 3.88 -3.53
CA LEU A 60 -5.97 5.09 -2.71
C LEU A 60 -7.27 5.16 -1.91
N MET A 61 -8.41 4.92 -2.56
CA MET A 61 -9.73 5.06 -1.95
C MET A 61 -10.09 3.93 -0.99
N LYS A 62 -9.69 2.70 -1.29
CA LYS A 62 -10.04 1.50 -0.48
C LYS A 62 -9.02 1.20 0.59
N ASP A 63 -7.74 1.30 0.26
CA ASP A 63 -6.66 0.76 1.09
C ASP A 63 -5.95 1.86 1.88
N ILE A 64 -5.60 2.97 1.23
CA ILE A 64 -4.84 4.07 1.86
C ILE A 64 -5.74 4.96 2.72
N LYS A 65 -6.96 5.28 2.25
CA LYS A 65 -7.92 6.12 3.00
C LYS A 65 -8.25 5.58 4.38
N ALA A 66 -8.22 4.26 4.58
CA ALA A 66 -8.45 3.64 5.88
C ALA A 66 -7.45 4.11 6.95
N PHE A 67 -6.24 4.53 6.54
CA PHE A 67 -5.20 5.00 7.45
C PHE A 67 -5.29 6.50 7.79
N SER A 68 -6.21 7.26 7.17
CA SER A 68 -6.42 8.67 7.48
C SER A 68 -6.85 8.93 8.93
N THR A 69 -7.39 7.91 9.61
CA THR A 69 -7.71 7.96 11.04
C THR A 69 -6.47 8.09 11.93
N TYR A 70 -5.30 7.68 11.43
CA TYR A 70 -4.02 7.81 12.13
C TYR A 70 -3.26 9.07 11.73
N ASN A 71 -3.33 9.45 10.45
CA ASN A 71 -2.73 10.66 9.92
C ASN A 71 -3.51 11.12 8.68
N GLU A 72 -4.22 12.23 8.82
CA GLU A 72 -5.04 12.80 7.73
C GLU A 72 -4.21 13.22 6.51
N GLU A 73 -2.94 13.57 6.69
CA GLU A 73 -2.05 14.01 5.60
C GLU A 73 -1.68 12.86 4.67
N VAL A 74 -1.66 11.61 5.14
CA VAL A 74 -1.30 10.44 4.32
C VAL A 74 -2.16 10.33 3.06
N PHE A 75 -3.47 10.52 3.19
CA PHE A 75 -4.38 10.45 2.05
C PHE A 75 -4.28 11.68 1.16
N LYS A 76 -4.08 12.88 1.74
CA LYS A 76 -3.92 14.12 0.98
C LYS A 76 -2.65 14.07 0.14
N GLU A 77 -1.51 13.72 0.74
CA GLU A 77 -0.22 13.60 0.06
C GLU A 77 -0.27 12.53 -1.03
N ALA A 78 -0.85 11.35 -0.76
CA ALA A 78 -1.00 10.31 -1.77
C ALA A 78 -1.90 10.76 -2.94
N SER A 79 -2.96 11.53 -2.66
CA SER A 79 -3.82 12.11 -3.70
C SER A 79 -3.08 13.08 -4.62
N LEU A 80 -2.09 13.82 -4.10
CA LEU A 80 -1.26 14.73 -4.89
C LEU A 80 -0.33 14.00 -5.88
N LEU A 81 -0.06 12.71 -5.68
CA LEU A 81 0.75 11.90 -6.60
C LEU A 81 -0.04 11.42 -7.82
N LEU A 82 -1.37 11.28 -7.72
CA LEU A 82 -2.22 10.80 -8.83
C LEU A 82 -2.11 11.59 -10.14
N PRO A 83 -2.03 12.94 -10.16
CA PRO A 83 -1.92 13.70 -11.40
C PRO A 83 -0.48 13.79 -11.94
N LEU A 84 0.54 13.41 -11.17
CA LEU A 84 1.94 13.57 -11.60
C LEU A 84 2.26 12.57 -12.72
N GLU A 85 2.74 13.06 -13.87
CA GLU A 85 3.17 12.22 -14.99
C GLU A 85 4.35 11.32 -14.61
N ASN A 86 5.28 11.86 -13.82
CA ASN A 86 6.37 11.13 -13.22
C ASN A 86 6.57 11.59 -11.77
N PHE A 87 6.65 10.62 -10.85
CA PHE A 87 6.93 10.83 -9.42
C PHE A 87 8.26 10.19 -9.00
N SER A 88 8.93 9.50 -9.93
CA SER A 88 10.32 9.08 -9.80
C SER A 88 11.21 10.21 -10.32
N CYS A 89 12.00 10.80 -9.42
CA CYS A 89 13.08 11.72 -9.79
C CYS A 89 14.26 10.95 -10.39
#